data_AF-A0AAV9S0F2-F1
#
_entry.id   AF-A0AAV9S0F2-F1
#
_cell.length_a   1.000
_cell.length_b   1.000
_cell.length_c   1.000
_cell.angle_alpha   90.00
_cell.angle_beta   90.00
_cell.angle_gamma   90.00
#
_symmetry.space_group_name_H-M   'P 1'
#
loop_
_entity.id
_entity.type
_entity.pdbx_description
1 polymer ?
#
loop_
_entity_poly.entity_id
_entity_poly.type
_entity_poly.pdbx_seq_one_letter_code
_entity_poly.pdbx_strand_id
1 'polypeptide(L)'
;MEVTSFCILMNMFIMLIEQTEHSYTAQKIERLQFFEYESVTVQCKLIDGVNAWRVMRELHKARSTNSSDPCSSPASSCTIKPALERHSGEYWCENDEGKRSGAVNISVTASLVILEIPTQPVVEGSDVTVPCIHKETELIAKLKTELNHIRDFYKNGFHLMTCYSSNMAILNVTKADEGYYKCSISGAGESPESWLAVSKPLTAPNEESPPVHIQQSETVVLKSAVRAALLALLSAVIGVILYKIKQGSNCFFSGGRTHDSQQAKTGFPCLLPVDCWRWAPAP
;
A
#
# COMPACT_ATOMS: atom_id res chain seq x y z
N MET A 1 -37.65 14.81 -15.80
CA MET A 1 -36.30 14.44 -16.29
C MET A 1 -35.17 15.10 -15.48
N GLU A 2 -35.45 16.04 -14.57
CA GLU A 2 -34.42 16.77 -13.81
C GLU A 2 -33.87 15.98 -12.61
N VAL A 3 -34.71 15.25 -11.86
CA VAL A 3 -34.29 14.50 -10.65
C VAL A 3 -33.28 13.39 -10.96
N THR A 4 -33.44 12.69 -12.08
CA THR A 4 -32.51 11.64 -12.53
C THR A 4 -31.12 12.18 -12.86
N SER A 5 -31.04 13.41 -13.38
CA SER A 5 -29.78 14.05 -13.74
C SER A 5 -28.97 14.48 -12.49
N PHE A 6 -29.65 14.98 -11.46
CA PHE A 6 -29.01 15.29 -10.17
C PHE A 6 -28.46 14.05 -9.45
N CYS A 7 -29.20 12.94 -9.46
CA CYS A 7 -28.74 11.70 -8.85
C CYS A 7 -27.49 11.14 -9.56
N ILE A 8 -27.42 11.25 -10.89
CA ILE A 8 -26.23 10.82 -11.65
C ILE A 8 -25.02 11.69 -11.31
N LEU A 9 -25.20 13.01 -11.21
CA LEU A 9 -24.12 13.94 -10.83
C LEU A 9 -23.62 13.70 -9.40
N MET A 10 -24.51 13.39 -8.46
CA MET A 10 -24.13 13.05 -7.09
C MET A 10 -23.40 11.70 -7.00
N ASN A 11 -23.84 10.69 -7.74
CA ASN A 11 -23.14 9.40 -7.82
C ASN A 11 -21.75 9.53 -8.47
N MET A 12 -21.62 10.34 -9.52
CA MET A 12 -20.31 10.66 -10.13
C MET A 12 -19.38 11.40 -9.16
N PHE A 13 -19.94 12.22 -8.27
CA PHE A 13 -19.19 12.93 -7.23
C PHE A 13 -18.67 11.99 -6.14
N ILE A 14 -19.47 11.01 -5.71
CA ILE A 14 -19.07 9.99 -4.73
C ILE A 14 -17.91 9.14 -5.29
N MET A 15 -17.98 8.74 -6.56
CA MET A 15 -16.92 7.98 -7.24
C MET A 15 -15.60 8.76 -7.40
N LEU A 16 -15.66 10.10 -7.44
CA LEU A 16 -14.47 10.97 -7.50
C LEU A 16 -13.80 11.17 -6.13
N ILE A 17 -14.53 10.96 -5.04
CA ILE A 17 -14.05 11.09 -3.65
C ILE A 17 -13.37 9.80 -3.17
N GLU A 18 -13.76 8.63 -3.67
CA GLU A 18 -13.13 7.34 -3.36
C GLU A 18 -11.84 7.09 -4.16
N GLN A 19 -10.83 7.92 -3.94
CA GLN A 19 -9.45 7.50 -4.16
C GLN A 19 -8.69 7.63 -2.87
N THR A 20 -8.96 6.68 -1.98
CA THR A 20 -8.11 6.41 -0.85
C THR A 20 -6.79 5.84 -1.37
N GLU A 21 -5.75 6.66 -1.40
CA GLU A 21 -4.37 6.16 -1.49
C GLU A 21 -4.03 5.50 -0.15
N HIS A 22 -4.59 4.32 0.08
CA HIS A 22 -4.09 3.44 1.11
C HIS A 22 -2.66 3.04 0.69
N SER A 23 -1.67 3.40 1.50
CA SER A 23 -0.34 2.78 1.42
C SER A 23 -0.49 1.33 1.88
N TYR A 24 -0.58 0.39 0.94
CA TYR A 24 -0.74 -1.04 1.25
C TYR A 24 0.58 -1.62 1.78
N THR A 25 0.83 -1.48 3.08
CA THR A 25 1.79 -2.33 3.80
C THR A 25 1.09 -3.64 4.14
N ALA A 26 1.02 -4.54 3.16
CA ALA A 26 0.26 -5.78 3.28
C ALA A 26 1.15 -7.03 3.20
N GLN A 27 2.39 -7.02 3.69
CA GLN A 27 3.24 -8.21 3.72
C GLN A 27 3.78 -8.45 5.13
N LYS A 28 3.58 -9.68 5.65
CA LYS A 28 4.19 -10.14 6.89
C LYS A 28 5.32 -11.10 6.54
N ILE A 29 6.55 -10.66 6.82
CA ILE A 29 7.77 -11.46 6.70
C ILE A 29 8.57 -11.29 7.98
N GLU A 30 9.10 -12.41 8.47
CA GLU A 30 9.90 -12.44 9.71
C GLU A 30 11.34 -12.01 9.46
N ARG A 31 11.93 -12.37 8.31
CA ARG A 31 13.33 -12.11 7.94
C ARG A 31 13.51 -11.91 6.44
N LEU A 32 14.54 -11.16 6.04
CA LEU A 32 14.86 -10.90 4.64
C LEU A 32 15.93 -11.82 4.06
N GLN A 33 16.77 -12.42 4.91
CA GLN A 33 17.84 -13.33 4.49
C GLN A 33 17.63 -14.72 5.08
N PHE A 34 17.90 -15.74 4.25
CA PHE A 34 17.74 -17.15 4.59
C PHE A 34 18.92 -17.94 4.06
N PHE A 35 19.26 -19.02 4.77
CA PHE A 35 20.19 -20.01 4.26
C PHE A 35 19.49 -20.94 3.27
N GLU A 36 20.25 -21.49 2.32
CA GLU A 36 19.72 -22.62 1.55
C GLU A 36 19.24 -23.75 2.46
N TYR A 37 18.16 -24.39 2.01
CA TYR A 37 17.39 -25.44 2.68
C TYR A 37 16.50 -25.00 3.84
N GLU A 38 16.46 -23.71 4.18
CA GLU A 38 15.44 -23.15 5.08
C GLU A 38 14.05 -23.11 4.44
N SER A 39 13.03 -22.81 5.25
CA SER A 39 11.67 -22.54 4.79
C SER A 39 11.45 -21.04 4.73
N VAL A 40 11.05 -20.54 3.57
CA VAL A 40 10.65 -19.12 3.40
C VAL A 40 9.13 -19.07 3.32
N THR A 41 8.49 -18.25 4.16
CA THR A 41 7.05 -18.02 4.10
C THR A 41 6.79 -16.54 3.91
N VAL A 42 6.01 -16.22 2.89
CA VAL A 42 5.57 -14.87 2.57
C VAL A 42 4.06 -14.82 2.69
N GLN A 43 3.54 -13.89 3.48
CA GLN A 43 2.11 -13.76 3.70
C GLN A 43 1.61 -12.34 3.39
N CYS A 44 0.55 -12.26 2.59
CA CYS A 44 -0.20 -11.03 2.36
C CYS A 44 -1.17 -10.79 3.53
N LYS A 45 -1.05 -9.63 4.18
CA LYS A 45 -1.95 -9.21 5.26
C LYS A 45 -3.29 -8.81 4.63
N LEU A 46 -4.35 -9.57 4.93
CA LEU A 46 -5.70 -9.18 4.55
C LEU A 46 -6.12 -7.95 5.35
N ILE A 47 -6.52 -6.89 4.65
CA ILE A 47 -7.21 -5.74 5.24
C ILE A 47 -8.69 -5.95 4.92
N ASP A 48 -9.53 -5.76 5.94
CA ASP A 48 -10.91 -6.26 6.01
C ASP A 48 -11.74 -6.16 4.72
N GLY A 49 -12.26 -7.31 4.29
CA GLY A 49 -13.52 -7.43 3.55
C GLY A 49 -13.49 -7.35 2.02
N VAL A 50 -12.43 -6.86 1.38
CA VAL A 50 -12.46 -6.64 -0.08
C VAL A 50 -11.10 -6.98 -0.70
N ASN A 51 -11.10 -7.97 -1.58
CA ASN A 51 -10.04 -8.40 -2.50
C ASN A 51 -9.12 -9.54 -2.03
N ALA A 52 -9.04 -10.57 -2.87
CA ALA A 52 -8.14 -11.72 -2.71
C ALA A 52 -6.71 -11.30 -3.11
N TRP A 53 -5.88 -10.96 -2.13
CA TRP A 53 -4.46 -10.69 -2.35
C TRP A 53 -3.70 -12.00 -2.59
N ARG A 54 -2.86 -12.03 -3.61
CA ARG A 54 -1.95 -13.13 -3.94
C ARG A 54 -0.50 -12.70 -3.82
N VAL A 55 0.35 -13.61 -3.37
CA VAL A 55 1.81 -13.42 -3.39
C VAL A 55 2.30 -13.51 -4.83
N MET A 56 3.10 -12.55 -5.23
CA MET A 56 3.75 -12.46 -6.53
C MET A 56 5.26 -12.39 -6.32
N ARG A 57 6.02 -12.84 -7.31
CA ARG A 57 7.49 -12.72 -7.31
C ARG A 57 8.03 -12.56 -8.72
N GLU A 58 9.17 -11.90 -8.83
CA GLU A 58 9.93 -11.88 -10.08
C GLU A 58 10.82 -13.12 -10.15
N LEU A 59 10.66 -13.91 -11.21
CA LEU A 59 11.57 -15.01 -11.52
C LEU A 59 12.68 -14.46 -12.41
N HIS A 60 13.92 -14.48 -11.93
CA HIS A 60 15.07 -14.26 -12.81
C HIS A 60 15.04 -15.35 -13.90
N LYS A 61 14.83 -14.92 -15.15
CA LYS A 61 14.79 -15.77 -16.34
C LYS A 61 16.18 -16.39 -16.59
N ALA A 62 16.52 -17.44 -15.86
CA ALA A 62 17.66 -18.29 -16.16
C ALA A 62 17.35 -19.74 -15.80
N ARG A 63 17.04 -20.52 -16.83
CA ARG A 63 17.02 -21.99 -16.88
C ARG A 63 16.17 -22.72 -15.83
N SER A 64 14.88 -22.84 -16.11
CA SER A 64 14.18 -24.11 -15.89
C SER A 64 12.83 -24.07 -16.59
N THR A 65 12.73 -24.81 -17.69
CA THR A 65 11.48 -25.06 -18.41
C THR A 65 10.60 -26.09 -17.72
N ASN A 66 10.93 -26.58 -16.52
CA ASN A 66 10.24 -27.71 -15.88
C ASN A 66 9.99 -27.60 -14.36
N SER A 67 10.31 -26.48 -13.70
CA SER A 67 10.01 -26.33 -12.28
C SER A 67 8.77 -25.47 -12.08
N SER A 68 7.68 -26.08 -11.63
CA SER A 68 6.53 -25.36 -11.07
C SER A 68 7.02 -24.47 -9.93
N ASP A 69 6.90 -23.16 -10.08
CA ASP A 69 7.29 -22.24 -9.01
C ASP A 69 6.30 -22.38 -7.84
N PRO A 70 6.77 -22.65 -6.61
CA PRO A 70 5.91 -22.89 -5.45
C PRO A 70 4.97 -21.71 -5.12
N CYS A 71 5.30 -20.50 -5.58
CA CYS A 71 4.45 -19.31 -5.44
C CYS A 71 3.55 -19.03 -6.66
N SER A 72 3.43 -19.95 -7.62
CA SER A 72 2.59 -19.75 -8.81
C SER A 72 1.09 -19.89 -8.55
N SER A 73 0.68 -20.53 -7.44
CA SER A 73 -0.74 -20.67 -7.10
C SER A 73 -1.28 -19.33 -6.57
N PRO A 74 -2.51 -18.94 -6.96
CA PRO A 74 -3.14 -17.73 -6.43
C PRO A 74 -3.51 -17.92 -4.96
N ALA A 75 -2.58 -17.61 -4.07
CA ALA A 75 -2.74 -17.74 -2.63
C ALA A 75 -2.20 -16.50 -1.90
N SER A 76 -2.85 -16.12 -0.81
CA SER A 76 -2.41 -15.04 0.08
C SER A 76 -1.16 -15.38 0.89
N SER A 77 -0.70 -16.63 0.83
CA SER A 77 0.53 -17.08 1.44
C SER A 77 1.27 -18.02 0.49
N CYS A 78 2.58 -17.86 0.39
CA CYS A 78 3.46 -18.79 -0.30
C CYS A 78 4.53 -19.31 0.66
N THR A 79 4.73 -20.62 0.68
CA THR A 79 5.82 -21.27 1.42
C THR A 79 6.74 -22.01 0.46
N ILE A 80 8.03 -21.70 0.52
CA ILE A 80 9.09 -22.34 -0.26
C ILE A 80 9.90 -23.22 0.68
N LYS A 81 9.90 -24.54 0.43
CA LYS A 81 10.67 -25.50 1.20
C LYS A 81 11.09 -26.70 0.33
N PRO A 82 12.40 -26.97 0.16
CA PRO A 82 13.53 -26.15 0.59
C PRO A 82 13.70 -24.87 -0.23
N ALA A 83 14.08 -23.77 0.42
CA ALA A 83 14.55 -22.57 -0.25
C ALA A 83 15.95 -22.79 -0.85
N LEU A 84 16.22 -22.16 -1.99
CA LEU A 84 17.43 -22.29 -2.80
C LEU A 84 17.75 -20.92 -3.37
N GLU A 85 18.99 -20.66 -3.80
CA GLU A 85 19.39 -19.32 -4.26
C GLU A 85 18.51 -18.75 -5.39
N ARG A 86 17.99 -19.61 -6.28
CA ARG A 86 17.03 -19.23 -7.34
C ARG A 86 15.68 -18.69 -6.82
N HIS A 87 15.40 -18.90 -5.54
CA HIS A 87 14.21 -18.37 -4.88
C HIS A 87 14.45 -16.94 -4.37
N SER A 88 15.65 -16.38 -4.48
CA SER A 88 15.90 -14.97 -4.18
C SER A 88 15.18 -14.04 -5.16
N GLY A 89 14.94 -12.81 -4.73
CA GLY A 89 14.41 -11.74 -5.54
C GLY A 89 13.29 -10.98 -4.86
N GLU A 90 12.57 -10.20 -5.67
CA GLU A 90 11.50 -9.33 -5.20
C GLU A 90 10.18 -10.09 -5.02
N TYR A 91 9.52 -9.85 -3.89
CA TYR A 91 8.22 -10.39 -3.51
C TYR A 91 7.25 -9.24 -3.21
N TRP A 92 6.02 -9.34 -3.70
CA TRP A 92 4.95 -8.38 -3.42
C TRP A 92 3.60 -9.08 -3.35
N CYS A 93 2.59 -8.37 -2.89
CA CYS A 93 1.21 -8.81 -2.94
C CYS A 93 0.47 -8.06 -4.04
N GLU A 94 -0.38 -8.76 -4.77
CA GLU A 94 -1.20 -8.20 -5.83
C GLU A 94 -2.65 -8.62 -5.65
N ASN A 95 -3.61 -7.73 -5.85
CA ASN A 95 -5.03 -8.09 -5.85
C ASN A 95 -5.55 -8.35 -7.27
N ASP A 96 -6.81 -8.77 -7.37
CA ASP A 96 -7.56 -8.98 -8.62
C ASP A 96 -7.72 -7.73 -9.49
N GLU A 97 -7.72 -6.54 -8.87
CA GLU A 97 -7.70 -5.25 -9.57
C GLU A 97 -6.32 -4.85 -10.12
N GLY A 98 -5.29 -5.68 -9.90
CA GLY A 98 -3.91 -5.39 -10.32
C GLY A 98 -3.16 -4.38 -9.42
N LYS A 99 -3.71 -4.08 -8.25
CA LYS A 99 -3.08 -3.24 -7.23
C LYS A 99 -1.94 -4.00 -6.55
N ARG A 100 -0.78 -3.37 -6.48
CA ARG A 100 0.46 -3.93 -5.94
C ARG A 100 0.80 -3.30 -4.58
N SER A 101 1.19 -4.13 -3.61
CA SER A 101 1.75 -3.68 -2.33
C SER A 101 3.17 -3.14 -2.49
N GLY A 102 3.72 -2.57 -1.41
CA GLY A 102 5.18 -2.46 -1.30
C GLY A 102 5.84 -3.82 -1.54
N ALA A 103 7.01 -3.80 -2.15
CA ALA A 103 7.77 -5.00 -2.45
C ALA A 103 8.96 -5.14 -1.49
N VAL A 104 9.38 -6.38 -1.25
CA VAL A 104 10.53 -6.69 -0.41
C VAL A 104 11.46 -7.63 -1.16
N ASN A 105 12.75 -7.49 -0.90
CA ASN A 105 13.76 -8.34 -1.52
C ASN A 105 14.16 -9.44 -0.53
N ILE A 106 13.93 -10.70 -0.91
CA ILE A 106 14.36 -11.87 -0.13
C ILE A 106 15.65 -12.40 -0.75
N SER A 107 16.64 -12.65 0.10
CA SER A 107 17.89 -13.30 -0.31
C SER A 107 17.99 -14.67 0.32
N VAL A 108 18.14 -15.70 -0.52
CA VAL A 108 18.51 -17.05 -0.11
C VAL A 108 19.95 -17.26 -0.55
N THR A 109 20.82 -17.67 0.38
CA THR A 109 22.25 -17.80 0.11
C THR A 109 22.80 -19.17 0.47
N ALA A 110 23.72 -19.69 -0.35
CA ALA A 110 24.57 -20.83 -0.02
C ALA A 110 25.73 -20.46 0.93
N SER A 111 25.92 -19.17 1.22
CA SER A 111 26.87 -18.67 2.22
C SER A 111 26.55 -19.24 3.61
N LEU A 112 27.57 -19.24 4.48
CA LEU A 112 27.42 -19.56 5.89
C LEU A 112 27.07 -18.34 6.73
N VAL A 113 26.92 -17.16 6.12
CA VAL A 113 26.68 -15.91 6.84
C VAL A 113 25.45 -15.19 6.30
N ILE A 114 24.60 -14.70 7.19
CA ILE A 114 23.48 -13.81 6.88
C ILE A 114 23.44 -12.64 7.86
N LEU A 115 22.80 -11.55 7.43
CA LEU A 115 22.53 -10.37 8.24
C LEU A 115 21.01 -10.20 8.43
N GLU A 116 20.58 -10.02 9.68
CA GLU A 116 19.17 -9.78 10.00
C GLU A 116 18.90 -8.29 10.25
N ILE A 117 18.48 -7.59 9.18
CA ILE A 117 17.93 -6.23 9.26
C ILE A 117 16.42 -6.32 9.49
N PRO A 118 15.81 -5.41 10.29
CA PRO A 118 14.37 -5.36 10.48
C PRO A 118 13.60 -5.29 9.15
N THR A 119 12.50 -6.03 9.07
CA THR A 119 11.65 -6.07 7.86
C THR A 119 10.78 -4.82 7.70
N GLN A 120 10.73 -3.95 8.72
CA GLN A 120 10.00 -2.69 8.70
C GLN A 120 10.97 -1.52 8.95
N PRO A 121 10.66 -0.32 8.41
CA PRO A 121 11.47 0.87 8.65
C PRO A 121 11.61 1.17 10.14
N VAL A 122 12.85 1.39 10.59
CA VAL A 122 13.16 1.75 11.98
C VAL A 122 12.82 3.22 12.20
N VAL A 123 12.13 3.53 13.30
CA VAL A 123 11.75 4.92 13.62
C VAL A 123 12.96 5.66 14.18
N GLU A 124 13.20 6.90 13.73
CA GLU A 124 14.28 7.75 14.27
C GLU A 124 14.17 7.89 15.80
N GLY A 125 15.31 7.89 16.47
CA GLY A 125 15.43 7.89 17.93
C GLY A 125 15.30 6.52 18.58
N SER A 126 14.96 5.47 17.83
CA SER A 126 14.92 4.10 18.35
C SER A 126 16.29 3.45 18.36
N ASP A 127 16.44 2.39 19.14
CA ASP A 127 17.61 1.51 19.10
C ASP A 127 17.28 0.24 18.31
N VAL A 128 18.23 -0.23 17.50
CA VAL A 128 18.09 -1.47 16.74
C VAL A 128 19.31 -2.35 16.92
N THR A 129 19.06 -3.64 17.16
CA THR A 129 20.09 -4.67 17.13
C THR A 129 20.07 -5.38 15.79
N VAL A 130 21.23 -5.52 15.16
CA VAL A 130 21.40 -6.19 13.88
C VAL A 130 22.27 -7.44 14.06
N PRO A 131 21.66 -8.64 14.11
CA PRO A 131 22.38 -9.90 14.18
C PRO A 131 23.13 -10.21 12.88
N CYS A 132 24.38 -10.65 13.04
CA CYS A 132 25.13 -11.35 12.01
C CYS A 132 25.14 -12.84 12.39
N ILE A 133 24.54 -13.69 11.57
CA ILE A 133 24.30 -15.09 11.94
C ILE A 133 25.22 -15.98 11.14
N HIS A 134 25.85 -16.92 11.83
CA HIS A 134 26.63 -17.99 11.22
C HIS A 134 25.78 -19.24 11.13
N LYS A 135 25.77 -19.89 9.96
CA LYS A 135 25.08 -21.16 9.74
C LYS A 135 25.75 -22.24 10.59
N GLU A 136 25.08 -22.65 11.65
CA GLU A 136 25.56 -23.72 12.50
C GLU A 136 25.30 -25.07 11.81
N THR A 137 26.35 -25.65 11.24
CA THR A 137 26.33 -27.05 10.76
C THR A 137 26.88 -27.97 11.84
N GLU A 138 26.54 -29.25 11.80
CA GLU A 138 27.08 -30.24 12.75
C GLU A 138 28.62 -30.29 12.77
N LEU A 139 29.25 -29.98 11.63
CA LEU A 139 30.71 -29.88 11.50
C LEU A 139 31.26 -28.65 12.23
N ILE A 140 30.58 -27.51 12.08
CA ILE A 140 30.96 -26.21 12.67
C ILE A 140 30.72 -26.21 14.18
N ALA A 141 29.62 -26.83 14.65
CA ALA A 141 29.32 -26.96 16.07
C ALA A 141 30.46 -27.70 16.83
N LYS A 142 31.14 -28.65 16.17
CA LYS A 142 32.30 -29.35 16.73
C LYS A 142 33.60 -28.52 16.74
N LEU A 143 33.70 -27.51 15.86
CA LEU A 143 34.84 -26.58 15.79
C LEU A 143 34.62 -25.30 16.64
N LYS A 144 33.37 -25.06 17.05
CA LYS A 144 32.87 -23.84 17.71
C LYS A 144 33.55 -23.52 19.05
N THR A 145 34.22 -24.50 19.66
CA THR A 145 34.96 -24.30 20.91
C THR A 145 36.19 -23.40 20.78
N GLU A 146 36.70 -23.17 19.56
CA GLU A 146 37.98 -22.48 19.34
C GLU A 146 37.90 -21.22 18.46
N LEU A 147 36.76 -20.94 17.80
CA LEU A 147 36.67 -19.80 16.88
C LEU A 147 35.91 -18.64 17.51
N ASN A 148 36.67 -17.68 18.07
CA ASN A 148 36.18 -16.32 18.27
C ASN A 148 35.83 -15.77 16.88
N HIS A 149 34.55 -15.85 16.51
CA HIS A 149 34.05 -15.35 15.23
C HIS A 149 34.08 -13.82 15.25
N ILE A 150 35.26 -13.25 14.96
CA ILE A 150 35.43 -11.83 14.67
C ILE A 150 34.54 -11.50 13.48
N ARG A 151 33.72 -10.45 13.63
CA ARG A 151 32.77 -10.00 12.63
C ARG A 151 33.07 -8.59 12.22
N ASP A 152 33.09 -8.34 10.93
CA ASP A 152 33.17 -7.00 10.39
C ASP A 152 31.80 -6.60 9.84
N PHE A 153 31.31 -5.44 10.23
CA PHE A 153 30.09 -4.85 9.70
C PHE A 153 30.45 -3.77 8.69
N TYR A 154 29.66 -3.69 7.62
CA TYR A 154 29.85 -2.73 6.54
C TYR A 154 28.54 -1.99 6.28
N LYS A 155 28.66 -0.73 5.88
CA LYS A 155 27.56 0.12 5.44
C LYS A 155 27.92 0.80 4.13
N ASN A 156 27.07 0.65 3.12
CA ASN A 156 27.27 1.20 1.78
C ASN A 156 28.64 0.85 1.19
N GLY A 157 29.10 -0.39 1.42
CA GLY A 157 30.42 -0.89 1.00
C GLY A 157 31.60 -0.46 1.88
N PHE A 158 31.44 0.46 2.83
CA PHE A 158 32.50 0.90 3.72
C PHE A 158 32.52 0.11 5.02
N HIS A 159 33.71 -0.21 5.54
CA HIS A 159 33.86 -0.83 6.85
C HIS A 159 33.31 0.11 7.92
N LEU A 160 32.38 -0.39 8.73
CA LEU A 160 31.72 0.35 9.79
C LEU A 160 32.40 0.07 11.13
N MET A 161 32.54 -1.22 11.48
CA MET A 161 33.17 -1.64 12.72
C MET A 161 33.51 -3.13 12.75
N THR A 162 34.38 -3.51 13.69
CA THR A 162 34.67 -4.90 14.03
C THR A 162 34.04 -5.23 15.40
N CYS A 163 33.31 -6.34 15.48
CA CYS A 163 32.63 -6.84 16.67
C CYS A 163 33.05 -8.27 16.99
N TYR A 164 33.14 -8.56 18.29
CA TYR A 164 33.34 -9.92 18.81
C TYR A 164 32.02 -10.58 19.26
N SER A 165 30.95 -9.79 19.36
CA SER A 165 29.58 -10.24 19.58
C SER A 165 28.96 -10.80 18.30
N SER A 166 27.83 -11.52 18.43
CA SER A 166 27.05 -11.99 17.27
C SER A 166 26.26 -10.89 16.56
N ASN A 167 26.16 -9.70 17.15
CA ASN A 167 25.28 -8.63 16.74
C ASN A 167 25.92 -7.25 16.96
N MET A 168 25.53 -6.28 16.13
CA MET A 168 25.82 -4.86 16.34
C MET A 168 24.58 -4.14 16.86
N ALA A 169 24.76 -3.04 17.58
CA ALA A 169 23.69 -2.17 18.01
C ALA A 169 23.86 -0.78 17.37
N ILE A 170 22.80 -0.28 16.74
CA ILE A 170 22.71 1.10 16.27
C ILE A 170 21.79 1.81 17.26
N LEU A 171 22.35 2.72 18.04
CA LEU A 171 21.64 3.45 19.08
C LEU A 171 21.17 4.80 18.55
N ASN A 172 20.01 5.25 18.99
CA ASN A 172 19.42 6.54 18.63
C ASN A 172 19.45 6.78 17.11
N VAL A 173 18.83 5.86 16.36
CA VAL A 173 18.83 5.81 14.90
C VAL A 173 18.43 7.15 14.29
N THR A 174 19.15 7.57 13.27
CA THR A 174 18.90 8.80 12.50
C THR A 174 18.72 8.49 11.02
N LYS A 175 18.24 9.45 10.22
CA LYS A 175 18.18 9.27 8.77
C LYS A 175 19.52 8.92 8.13
N ALA A 176 20.64 9.34 8.71
CA ALA A 176 21.97 9.01 8.22
C ALA A 176 22.27 7.51 8.35
N ASP A 177 21.59 6.78 9.23
CA ASP A 177 21.74 5.34 9.45
C ASP A 177 21.07 4.48 8.38
N GLU A 178 20.23 5.07 7.53
CA GLU A 178 19.66 4.40 6.37
C GLU A 178 20.76 4.00 5.37
N GLY A 179 20.67 2.78 4.83
CA GLY A 179 21.66 2.29 3.86
C GLY A 179 21.66 0.78 3.68
N TYR A 180 22.56 0.32 2.81
CA TYR A 180 22.84 -1.10 2.61
C TYR A 180 23.87 -1.59 3.63
N TYR A 181 23.51 -2.64 4.37
CA TYR A 181 24.38 -3.26 5.37
C TYR A 181 24.72 -4.71 4.97
N LYS A 182 25.93 -5.14 5.31
CA LYS A 182 26.35 -6.54 5.29
C LYS A 182 27.29 -6.82 6.47
N CYS A 183 27.46 -8.08 6.81
CA CYS A 183 28.51 -8.51 7.73
C CYS A 183 29.42 -9.57 7.10
N SER A 184 30.63 -9.65 7.60
CA SER A 184 31.62 -10.67 7.24
C SER A 184 32.09 -11.37 8.50
N ILE A 185 32.26 -12.69 8.45
CA ILE A 185 32.86 -13.48 9.52
C ILE A 185 34.15 -14.08 9.00
N SER A 186 35.25 -13.87 9.72
CA SER A 186 36.54 -14.43 9.35
C SER A 186 36.45 -15.96 9.20
N GLY A 187 36.82 -16.45 8.01
CA GLY A 187 36.78 -17.87 7.66
C GLY A 187 35.43 -18.43 7.20
N ALA A 188 34.32 -17.71 7.36
CA ALA A 188 32.98 -18.16 6.94
C ALA A 188 32.39 -17.37 5.76
N GLY A 189 32.94 -16.19 5.45
CA GLY A 189 32.54 -15.38 4.30
C GLY A 189 31.64 -14.19 4.67
N GLU A 190 30.96 -13.65 3.67
CA GLU A 190 30.10 -12.46 3.80
C GLU A 190 28.62 -12.81 3.69
N SER A 191 27.78 -12.01 4.33
CA SER A 191 26.34 -11.99 4.10
C SER A 191 25.99 -11.27 2.79
N PRO A 192 24.84 -11.58 2.18
CA PRO A 192 24.20 -10.66 1.24
C PRO A 192 23.99 -9.26 1.86
N GLU A 193 23.86 -8.23 1.03
CA GLU A 193 23.48 -6.89 1.48
C GLU A 193 21.99 -6.81 1.76
N SER A 194 21.61 -6.03 2.78
CA SER A 194 20.21 -5.74 3.12
C SER A 194 20.02 -4.26 3.42
N TRP A 195 18.89 -3.69 2.98
CA TRP A 195 18.58 -2.28 3.17
C TRP A 195 17.92 -2.02 4.53
N LEU A 196 18.55 -1.21 5.37
CA LEU A 196 17.93 -0.68 6.58
C LEU A 196 17.23 0.63 6.24
N ALA A 197 15.90 0.62 6.26
CA ALA A 197 15.10 1.82 6.07
C ALA A 197 14.87 2.56 7.39
N VAL A 198 14.90 3.89 7.36
CA VAL A 198 14.61 4.74 8.52
C VAL A 198 13.40 5.63 8.23
N SER A 199 12.42 5.61 9.14
CA SER A 199 11.21 6.41 9.09
C SER A 199 11.22 7.51 10.16
N LYS A 200 10.60 8.65 9.85
CA LYS A 200 10.40 9.71 10.85
C LYS A 200 9.39 9.26 11.90
N PRO A 201 9.48 9.78 13.13
CA PRO A 201 8.43 9.57 14.12
C PRO A 201 7.11 10.10 13.58
N LEU A 202 6.02 9.37 13.81
CA LEU A 202 4.68 9.90 13.57
C LEU A 202 4.44 11.01 14.59
N THR A 203 4.69 12.26 14.21
CA THR A 203 4.28 13.42 15.00
C THR A 203 2.76 13.41 15.05
N ALA A 204 2.19 13.36 16.25
CA ALA A 204 0.76 13.60 16.45
C ALA A 204 0.36 14.92 15.72
N PRO A 205 -0.83 15.00 15.11
CA PRO A 205 -1.24 16.20 14.40
C PRO A 205 -1.47 17.34 15.40
N ASN A 206 -0.45 18.17 15.59
CA ASN A 206 -0.66 19.55 16.00
C ASN A 206 -0.91 20.37 14.73
N GLU A 207 -2.04 21.05 14.71
CA GLU A 207 -2.36 22.14 13.79
C GLU A 207 -1.21 23.15 13.77
N GLU A 208 -0.42 23.15 12.70
CA GLU A 208 0.06 24.31 11.94
C GLU A 208 1.21 23.81 11.05
N SER A 209 0.88 23.58 9.79
CA SER A 209 1.86 23.27 8.75
C SER A 209 2.38 24.54 8.10
N PRO A 210 3.70 24.66 7.92
CA PRO A 210 4.30 25.21 6.72
C PRO A 210 5.02 24.10 5.92
N PRO A 211 5.26 24.32 4.61
CA PRO A 211 5.26 23.25 3.61
C PRO A 211 6.57 22.47 3.59
N VAL A 212 6.47 21.14 3.64
CA VAL A 212 7.57 20.24 3.28
C VAL A 212 7.55 20.05 1.75
N HIS A 213 8.53 20.63 1.08
CA HIS A 213 8.93 20.22 -0.26
C HIS A 213 9.51 18.80 -0.18
N ILE A 214 8.70 17.79 -0.50
CA ILE A 214 9.20 16.51 -1.01
C ILE A 214 8.88 16.50 -2.50
N GLN A 215 9.84 16.06 -3.29
CA GLN A 215 9.79 15.76 -4.72
C GLN A 215 8.59 14.85 -5.04
N GLN A 216 7.40 15.42 -5.00
CA GLN A 216 6.18 14.84 -5.51
C GLN A 216 6.36 14.83 -7.02
N SER A 217 6.37 13.62 -7.54
CA SER A 217 6.24 13.35 -8.96
C SER A 217 5.28 14.35 -9.59
N GLU A 218 5.69 14.97 -10.71
CA GLU A 218 4.84 15.91 -11.47
C GLU A 218 3.44 15.33 -11.76
N THR A 219 3.31 14.00 -11.72
CA THR A 219 2.07 13.26 -11.84
C THR A 219 1.11 13.39 -10.66
N VAL A 220 1.55 13.61 -9.41
CA VAL A 220 0.67 13.76 -8.24
C VAL A 220 0.09 15.17 -8.15
N VAL A 221 0.90 16.19 -8.41
CA VAL A 221 0.45 17.59 -8.47
C VAL A 221 -0.50 17.78 -9.65
N LEU A 222 -0.20 17.20 -10.81
CA LEU A 222 -1.07 17.27 -11.98
C LEU A 222 -2.39 16.54 -11.74
N LYS A 223 -2.37 15.33 -11.15
CA LYS A 223 -3.60 14.58 -10.83
C LYS A 223 -4.47 15.31 -9.80
N SER A 224 -3.88 15.88 -8.75
CA SER A 224 -4.64 16.66 -7.76
C SER A 224 -5.21 17.95 -8.33
N ALA A 225 -4.45 18.68 -9.16
CA ALA A 225 -4.93 19.87 -9.86
C ALA A 225 -6.08 19.55 -10.85
N VAL A 226 -5.97 18.45 -11.59
CA VAL A 226 -7.02 17.98 -12.51
C VAL A 226 -8.28 17.58 -11.75
N ARG A 227 -8.16 16.89 -10.60
CA ARG A 227 -9.31 16.58 -9.73
C ARG A 227 -9.98 17.86 -9.21
N ALA A 228 -9.20 18.83 -8.72
CA ALA A 228 -9.73 20.09 -8.23
C ALA A 228 -10.46 20.88 -9.33
N ALA A 229 -9.89 20.92 -10.54
CA ALA A 229 -10.53 21.56 -11.70
C ALA A 229 -11.85 20.87 -12.08
N LEU A 230 -11.89 19.54 -12.10
CA LEU A 230 -13.11 18.78 -12.39
C LEU A 230 -14.20 19.02 -11.33
N LEU A 231 -13.85 19.06 -10.05
CA LEU A 231 -14.78 19.37 -8.96
C LEU A 231 -15.33 20.80 -9.08
N ALA A 232 -14.48 21.77 -9.42
CA ALA A 232 -14.90 23.15 -9.63
C ALA A 232 -15.88 23.27 -10.81
N LEU A 233 -15.60 22.61 -11.94
CA LEU A 233 -16.48 22.60 -13.10
C LEU A 233 -17.85 21.96 -12.78
N LEU A 234 -17.86 20.83 -12.06
CA LEU A 234 -19.09 20.17 -11.65
C LEU A 234 -19.92 21.04 -10.70
N SER A 235 -19.29 21.72 -9.74
CA SER A 235 -19.97 22.65 -8.83
C SER A 235 -20.60 23.83 -9.58
N ALA A 236 -19.92 24.36 -10.59
CA ALA A 236 -20.44 25.42 -11.44
C ALA A 236 -21.63 24.94 -12.27
N VAL A 237 -21.58 23.73 -12.83
CA VAL A 237 -22.70 23.12 -13.57
C VAL A 237 -23.91 22.93 -12.66
N ILE A 238 -23.73 22.37 -11.46
CA ILE A 238 -24.81 22.21 -10.49
C ILE A 238 -25.39 23.59 -10.11
N GLY A 239 -24.53 24.58 -9.86
CA GLY A 239 -24.96 25.95 -9.55
C GLY A 239 -25.77 26.60 -10.67
N VAL A 240 -25.37 26.43 -11.93
CA VAL A 240 -26.12 26.92 -13.10
C VAL A 240 -27.47 26.22 -13.22
N ILE A 241 -27.54 24.91 -13.00
CA ILE A 241 -28.79 24.15 -13.03
C ILE A 241 -29.74 24.64 -11.93
N LEU A 242 -29.25 24.77 -10.68
CA LEU A 242 -30.04 25.31 -9.56
C LEU A 242 -30.50 26.75 -9.80
N TYR A 243 -29.65 27.58 -10.42
CA TYR A 243 -30.00 28.94 -10.78
C TYR A 243 -31.10 28.99 -11.84
N LYS A 244 -31.05 28.12 -12.85
CA LYS A 244 -32.08 27.99 -13.89
C LYS A 244 -33.41 27.49 -13.32
N ILE A 245 -33.39 26.52 -12.39
CA ILE A 245 -34.59 26.04 -11.69
C ILE A 245 -35.22 27.16 -10.86
N LYS A 246 -34.39 27.95 -10.13
CA LYS A 246 -34.86 29.10 -9.35
C LYS A 246 -35.48 30.20 -10.22
N GLN A 247 -34.94 30.44 -11.41
CA GLN A 247 -35.53 31.39 -12.37
C GLN A 247 -36.81 30.84 -13.02
N GLY A 248 -36.92 29.53 -13.22
CA GLY A 248 -38.13 28.87 -13.74
C GLY A 248 -39.31 28.86 -12.77
N SER A 249 -39.08 29.00 -11.47
CA SER A 249 -40.14 29.05 -10.45
C SER A 249 -40.77 30.44 -10.22
N ASN A 250 -40.30 31.49 -10.91
CA ASN A 250 -40.73 32.87 -10.68
C ASN A 250 -41.62 33.47 -11.79
N CYS A 251 -42.24 32.66 -12.65
CA CYS A 251 -43.23 33.16 -13.62
C CYS A 251 -44.60 32.48 -13.46
N PHE A 252 -45.61 33.36 -13.36
CA PHE A 252 -47.07 33.16 -13.45
C PHE A 252 -47.86 32.75 -12.19
N PHE A 253 -47.99 33.72 -11.28
CA PHE A 253 -49.27 33.99 -10.62
C PHE A 253 -49.70 35.42 -10.96
N SER A 254 -50.67 35.57 -11.87
CA SER A 254 -51.54 36.76 -11.93
C SER A 254 -52.84 36.40 -12.65
N GLY A 255 -53.95 36.64 -11.96
CA GLY A 255 -55.30 36.41 -12.46
C GLY A 255 -55.79 37.49 -13.43
N GLY A 256 -56.87 37.17 -14.15
CA GLY A 256 -57.65 38.11 -14.96
C GLY A 256 -58.56 37.43 -15.98
N ARG A 257 -59.88 37.45 -15.71
CA ARG A 257 -61.05 37.21 -16.61
C ARG A 257 -60.92 38.04 -17.92
N THR A 258 -61.48 37.75 -19.10
CA THR A 258 -62.78 37.15 -19.51
C THR A 258 -62.83 36.96 -21.04
N HIS A 259 -63.74 36.08 -21.49
CA HIS A 259 -64.51 36.00 -22.77
C HIS A 259 -63.95 35.34 -24.06
N ASP A 260 -64.69 34.27 -24.43
CA ASP A 260 -65.06 33.69 -25.73
C ASP A 260 -64.02 33.35 -26.81
N SER A 261 -63.95 32.05 -27.15
CA SER A 261 -64.35 31.50 -28.47
C SER A 261 -64.13 29.98 -28.51
N GLN A 262 -64.93 29.32 -29.35
CA GLN A 262 -65.27 27.90 -29.36
C GLN A 262 -64.21 26.92 -29.89
N GLN A 263 -64.52 25.63 -29.64
CA GLN A 263 -64.25 24.41 -30.44
C GLN A 263 -63.03 23.52 -30.13
N ALA A 264 -63.36 22.44 -29.40
CA ALA A 264 -63.33 21.03 -29.87
C ALA A 264 -62.10 20.14 -29.58
N LYS A 265 -62.42 19.03 -28.88
CA LYS A 265 -61.86 17.65 -28.95
C LYS A 265 -60.45 17.47 -28.34
N THR A 266 -60.13 16.49 -27.50
CA THR A 266 -60.69 15.16 -27.18
C THR A 266 -59.88 14.56 -26.01
N GLY A 267 -60.52 13.80 -25.11
CA GLY A 267 -59.92 12.60 -24.48
C GLY A 267 -59.21 12.71 -23.12
N PHE A 268 -59.98 12.56 -22.04
CA PHE A 268 -59.59 11.83 -20.81
C PHE A 268 -59.75 10.31 -21.08
N PRO A 269 -59.07 9.37 -20.37
CA PRO A 269 -59.27 9.09 -18.93
C PRO A 269 -57.95 8.99 -18.14
N CYS A 270 -57.90 9.51 -16.91
CA CYS A 270 -58.17 8.80 -15.64
C CYS A 270 -57.33 7.52 -15.47
N LEU A 271 -56.48 7.49 -14.43
CA LEU A 271 -56.62 6.59 -13.28
C LEU A 271 -55.49 6.85 -12.25
N LEU A 272 -55.88 7.49 -11.15
CA LEU A 272 -55.35 7.30 -9.78
C LEU A 272 -55.50 5.80 -9.39
N PRO A 273 -54.83 5.24 -8.35
CA PRO A 273 -54.69 5.81 -6.99
C PRO A 273 -53.31 5.47 -6.34
N VAL A 274 -52.90 5.82 -5.12
CA VAL A 274 -53.54 5.76 -3.80
C VAL A 274 -52.70 6.58 -2.81
N ASP A 275 -53.41 7.09 -1.81
CA ASP A 275 -53.06 8.00 -0.72
C ASP A 275 -52.13 7.49 0.39
N CYS A 276 -51.54 8.49 1.09
CA CYS A 276 -51.25 8.60 2.53
C CYS A 276 -50.23 7.61 3.14
N TRP A 277 -49.31 8.02 4.03
CA TRP A 277 -49.57 8.58 5.36
C TRP A 277 -48.48 9.53 5.86
N ARG A 278 -48.92 10.59 6.55
CA ARG A 278 -48.14 11.52 7.37
C ARG A 278 -48.36 11.16 8.85
N TRP A 279 -47.29 11.25 9.65
CA TRP A 279 -47.25 11.35 11.12
C TRP A 279 -48.06 12.59 11.62
N ALA A 280 -48.60 12.78 12.84
CA ALA A 280 -48.54 12.26 14.23
C ALA A 280 -49.83 12.82 14.98
N PRO A 281 -50.01 12.89 16.34
CA PRO A 281 -49.28 12.38 17.51
C PRO A 281 -50.19 11.68 18.60
N ALA A 282 -49.60 11.41 19.77
CA ALA A 282 -50.06 10.68 20.98
C ALA A 282 -51.29 11.30 21.72
N PRO A 283 -51.77 10.81 22.90
CA PRO A 283 -51.04 10.28 24.07
C PRO A 283 -50.95 8.75 24.18
#